data_AF-A0A0F0GW20-F1
#
_entry.id   AF-A0A0F0GW20-F1
#
_cell.length_a   1.000
_cell.length_b   1.000
_cell.length_c   1.000
_cell.angle_alpha   90.00
_cell.angle_beta   90.00
_cell.angle_gamma   90.00
#
_symmetry.space_group_name_H-M   'P 1'
#
loop_
_entity.id
_entity.type
_entity.pdbx_description
1 polymer ?
#
loop_
_entity_poly.entity_id
_entity_poly.type
_entity_poly.pdbx_seq_one_letter_code
_entity_poly.pdbx_strand_id
1 'polypeptide(L)'
;MSALMVAQEAFNGNINPGLAAIGYGLAAIGPGIGVGLIFSSVISGTARQPEARGVLLGLAWTTFAIVEVLALIGFVVYFIATAGA
;
A
#
# COMPACT_ATOMS: atom_id res chain seq x y z
N MET A 1 -9.57 -40.40 4.16
CA MET A 1 -9.50 -38.94 3.89
C MET A 1 -10.28 -38.24 4.99
N SER A 2 -9.63 -37.59 5.96
CA SER A 2 -10.36 -36.94 7.06
C SER A 2 -11.00 -35.64 6.56
N ALA A 3 -12.13 -35.23 7.14
CA ALA A 3 -12.83 -33.98 6.79
C ALA A 3 -11.94 -32.73 6.92
N LEU A 4 -10.90 -32.81 7.76
CA LEU A 4 -9.90 -31.77 7.97
C LEU A 4 -9.01 -31.56 6.73
N MET A 5 -8.73 -32.62 5.97
CA MET A 5 -7.96 -32.52 4.72
C MET A 5 -8.78 -31.93 3.58
N VAL A 6 -10.08 -32.24 3.51
CA VAL A 6 -11.01 -31.65 2.52
C VAL A 6 -11.21 -30.16 2.78
N ALA A 7 -11.26 -29.75 4.05
CA ALA A 7 -11.33 -28.34 4.42
C ALA A 7 -10.06 -27.55 4.05
N GLN A 8 -8.89 -28.19 4.09
CA GLN A 8 -7.61 -27.56 3.71
C GLN A 8 -7.47 -27.42 2.19
N GLU A 9 -7.91 -28.40 1.40
CA GLU A 9 -7.94 -28.28 -0.05
C GLU A 9 -8.90 -27.18 -0.53
N ALA A 10 -10.01 -26.93 0.18
CA ALA A 10 -10.93 -25.84 -0.14
C ALA A 10 -10.32 -24.43 0.08
N PHE A 11 -9.33 -24.30 0.97
CA PHE A 11 -8.62 -23.04 1.22
C PHE A 11 -7.40 -22.85 0.30
N ASN A 12 -6.86 -23.93 -0.28
CA ASN A 12 -5.83 -23.88 -1.32
C ASN A 12 -6.43 -23.46 -2.67
N GLY A 13 -6.97 -22.24 -2.72
CA GLY A 13 -7.17 -21.56 -3.99
C GLY A 13 -5.79 -21.44 -4.65
N ASN A 14 -5.58 -22.13 -5.77
CA ASN A 14 -4.34 -22.11 -6.54
C ASN A 14 -4.14 -20.72 -7.19
N ILE A 15 -3.96 -19.68 -6.37
CA ILE A 15 -3.73 -18.32 -6.81
C ILE A 15 -2.30 -18.27 -7.33
N ASN A 16 -2.14 -17.95 -8.62
CA ASN A 16 -0.83 -17.81 -9.23
C ASN A 16 -0.04 -16.69 -8.51
N PRO A 17 1.11 -16.98 -7.89
CA PRO A 17 1.90 -15.97 -7.16
C PRO A 17 2.30 -14.77 -8.02
N GLY A 18 2.50 -14.97 -9.32
CA GLY A 18 2.77 -13.90 -10.28
C GLY A 18 1.60 -12.94 -10.46
N LEU A 19 0.36 -13.44 -10.46
CA LEU A 19 -0.83 -12.57 -10.52
C LEU A 19 -1.01 -11.77 -9.22
N ALA A 20 -0.72 -12.38 -8.07
CA ALA A 20 -0.73 -11.68 -6.80
C ALA A 20 0.32 -10.53 -6.78
N ALA A 21 1.54 -10.79 -7.26
CA ALA A 21 2.60 -9.79 -7.34
C ALA A 21 2.24 -8.63 -8.28
N ILE A 22 1.65 -8.92 -9.44
CA ILE A 22 1.15 -7.89 -10.37
C ILE A 22 0.04 -7.07 -9.72
N GLY A 23 -0.92 -7.71 -9.05
CA GLY A 23 -2.00 -7.03 -8.33
C GLY A 23 -1.48 -6.05 -7.28
N TYR A 24 -0.48 -6.47 -6.50
CA TYR A 24 0.19 -5.59 -5.54
C TYR A 24 0.93 -4.43 -6.22
N GLY A 25 1.69 -4.71 -7.29
CA GLY A 25 2.41 -3.69 -8.05
C GLY A 25 1.47 -2.60 -8.60
N LEU A 26 0.28 -2.98 -9.06
CA LEU A 26 -0.75 -2.03 -9.51
C LEU A 26 -1.35 -1.24 -8.34
N ALA A 27 -1.59 -1.88 -7.19
CA ALA A 27 -2.08 -1.20 -5.99
C ALA A 27 -1.10 -0.15 -5.47
N ALA A 28 0.21 -0.34 -5.66
CA ALA A 28 1.25 0.59 -5.24
C ALA A 28 1.35 1.88 -6.09
N ILE A 29 0.72 1.93 -7.28
CA ILE A 29 0.78 3.10 -8.18
C ILE A 29 0.12 4.32 -7.55
N GLY A 30 -1.07 4.16 -6.97
CA GLY A 30 -1.82 5.25 -6.34
C GLY A 30 -1.02 5.94 -5.22
N PRO A 31 -0.52 5.16 -4.23
CA PRO A 31 0.38 5.67 -3.20
C PRO A 31 1.63 6.33 -3.77
N GLY A 32 2.31 5.72 -4.74
CA GLY A 32 3.50 6.31 -5.37
C GLY A 32 3.26 7.71 -5.95
N ILE A 33 2.12 7.90 -6.62
CA ILE A 33 1.72 9.21 -7.14
C ILE A 33 1.35 10.17 -5.99
N GLY A 34 0.55 9.70 -5.02
CA GLY A 34 0.09 10.51 -3.90
C GLY A 34 1.25 11.05 -3.05
N VAL A 35 2.23 10.21 -2.73
CA VAL A 35 3.45 10.59 -2.01
C VAL A 35 4.23 11.66 -2.79
N GLY A 36 4.41 11.46 -4.10
CA GLY A 36 5.08 12.45 -4.96
C GLY A 36 4.40 13.82 -4.95
N LEU A 37 3.07 13.87 -5.02
CA LEU A 37 2.28 15.10 -4.99
C LEU A 37 2.33 15.81 -3.63
N ILE A 38 2.26 15.05 -2.53
CA ILE A 38 2.34 15.59 -1.17
C ILE A 38 3.68 16.30 -0.97
N PHE A 39 4.79 15.61 -1.22
CA PHE A 39 6.12 16.18 -0.96
C PHE A 39 6.49 17.29 -1.96
N SER A 40 6.02 17.23 -3.20
CA SER A 40 6.16 18.35 -4.15
C SER A 40 5.45 19.63 -3.65
N SER A 41 4.26 19.48 -3.07
CA SER A 41 3.50 20.59 -2.48
C SER A 41 4.19 21.17 -1.24
N VAL A 42 4.82 20.31 -0.42
CA VAL A 42 5.61 20.74 0.74
C VAL A 42 6.85 21.51 0.32
N ILE A 43 7.59 21.02 -0.68
CA ILE A 43 8.81 21.66 -1.18
C ILE A 43 8.48 23.05 -1.74
N SER A 44 7.47 23.14 -2.60
CA SER A 44 7.04 24.41 -3.20
C SER A 44 6.47 25.39 -2.18
N GLY A 45 5.69 24.91 -1.20
CA GLY A 45 5.18 25.72 -0.10
C GLY A 45 6.30 26.24 0.81
N THR A 46 7.25 25.39 1.18
CA THR A 46 8.40 25.76 2.02
C THR A 46 9.33 26.73 1.31
N ALA A 47 9.52 26.57 -0.01
CA ALA A 47 10.34 27.48 -0.81
C ALA A 47 9.75 28.91 -0.84
N ARG A 48 8.43 29.05 -0.75
CA ARG A 48 7.74 30.35 -0.71
C ARG A 48 7.66 30.93 0.70
N GLN A 49 7.50 30.07 1.71
CA GLN A 49 7.34 30.47 3.12
C GLN A 49 8.14 29.52 4.02
N PRO A 50 9.42 29.82 4.29
CA PRO A 50 10.28 28.99 5.13
C PRO A 50 9.75 28.82 6.56
N GLU A 51 9.03 29.81 7.09
CA GLU A 51 8.47 29.81 8.43
C GLU A 51 7.34 28.78 8.59
N ALA A 52 6.62 28.48 7.49
CA ALA A 52 5.53 27.51 7.47
C ALA A 52 6.01 26.05 7.39
N ARG A 53 7.32 25.81 7.22
CA ARG A 53 7.91 24.47 7.02
C ARG A 53 7.45 23.44 8.06
N GLY A 54 7.44 23.82 9.34
CA GLY A 54 7.07 22.92 10.43
C GLY A 54 5.62 22.43 10.32
N VAL A 55 4.70 23.34 10.01
CA VAL A 55 3.28 23.02 9.82
C VAL A 55 3.09 22.17 8.55
N LEU A 56 3.74 22.56 7.45
CA LEU A 56 3.66 21.83 6.18
C LEU A 56 4.16 20.40 6.30
N LEU A 57 5.28 20.16 6.99
CA LEU A 57 5.78 18.80 7.22
C LEU A 57 4.85 17.99 8.14
N GLY A 58 4.25 18.60 9.17
CA GLY A 58 3.26 17.93 10.02
C GLY A 58 2.04 17.45 9.24
N LEU A 59 1.51 18.31 8.35
CA LEU A 59 0.42 17.93 7.44
C LEU A 59 0.87 16.86 6.45
N ALA A 60 2.08 16.98 5.89
CA ALA A 60 2.63 16.03 4.94
C ALA A 60 2.64 14.60 5.50
N TRP A 61 3.16 14.40 6.71
CA TRP A 61 3.22 13.09 7.34
C TRP A 61 1.83 12.51 7.63
N THR A 62 0.87 13.36 8.01
CA THR A 62 -0.51 12.95 8.23
C THR A 62 -1.15 12.47 6.92
N THR A 63 -1.01 13.25 5.85
CA THR A 63 -1.56 12.88 4.52
C THR A 63 -0.83 11.70 3.89
N PHE A 64 0.48 11.59 4.11
CA PHE A 64 1.31 10.46 3.69
C PHE A 64 0.79 9.17 4.31
N ALA A 65 0.53 9.17 5.62
CA ALA A 65 -0.01 8.01 6.31
C ALA A 65 -1.38 7.59 5.73
N ILE A 66 -2.26 8.54 5.42
CA ILE A 66 -3.57 8.25 4.81
C ILE A 66 -3.42 7.63 3.42
N VAL A 67 -2.47 8.14 2.61
CA VAL A 67 -2.18 7.62 1.27
C VAL A 67 -1.57 6.21 1.32
N GLU A 68 -0.66 5.97 2.26
CA GLU A 68 0.01 4.68 2.45
C GLU A 68 -0.91 3.58 2.99
N VAL A 69 -2.03 3.90 3.65
CA VAL A 69 -3.00 2.88 4.08
C VAL A 69 -3.47 2.03 2.90
N LEU A 70 -3.62 2.62 1.70
CA LEU A 70 -3.99 1.87 0.50
C LEU A 70 -2.87 0.93 0.02
N ALA A 71 -1.61 1.36 0.12
CA ALA A 71 -0.44 0.53 -0.18
C ALA A 71 -0.37 -0.66 0.78
N LEU A 72 -0.54 -0.39 2.07
CA LEU A 72 -0.48 -1.40 3.13
C LEU A 72 -1.63 -2.41 3.02
N ILE A 73 -2.83 -1.98 2.63
CA ILE A 73 -3.94 -2.90 2.33
C ILE A 73 -3.56 -3.81 1.16
N GLY A 74 -3.03 -3.25 0.06
CA GLY A 74 -2.56 -4.06 -1.08
C GLY A 74 -1.46 -5.05 -0.69
N PHE A 75 -0.54 -4.63 0.17
CA PHE A 75 0.53 -5.47 0.73
C PHE A 75 -0.03 -6.63 1.56
N VAL A 76 -0.99 -6.36 2.45
CA VAL A 76 -1.66 -7.39 3.25
C VAL A 76 -2.41 -8.38 2.36
N VAL A 77 -3.12 -7.89 1.34
CA VAL A 77 -3.82 -8.75 0.37
C VAL A 77 -2.85 -9.63 -0.41
N TYR A 78 -1.69 -9.12 -0.80
CA TYR A 78 -0.63 -9.91 -1.43
C TYR A 78 -0.17 -11.08 -0.55
N PHE A 79 0.09 -10.83 0.73
CA PHE A 79 0.46 -11.89 1.66
C PHE A 79 -0.67 -12.90 1.87
N ILE A 80 -1.92 -12.44 1.98
CA ILE A 80 -3.08 -13.34 2.06
C ILE A 80 -3.17 -14.24 0.81
N ALA A 81 -2.95 -13.66 -0.37
CA ALA A 81 -3.03 -14.37 -1.64
C ALA A 81 -1.87 -15.36 -1.90
N THR A 82 -0.72 -15.16 -1.25
CA THR A 82 0.49 -15.96 -1.45
C THR A 82 0.85 -16.87 -0.27
N ALA A 83 0.29 -16.65 0.91
CA ALA A 83 0.61 -17.43 2.12
C ALA A 83 0.11 -18.89 2.09
N GLY A 84 -0.79 -19.25 1.17
CA GLY A 84 -1.27 -20.61 0.96
C GLY A 84 -0.74 -21.30 -0.31
N ALA A 85 0.16 -20.64 -1.05
CA ALA A 85 0.76 -21.16 -2.28
C ALA A 85 2.06 -21.94 -2.01
#